data_AF-A0A7Y3I045-F1
#
_entry.id   AF-A0A7Y3I045-F1
#
_cell.length_a   1.000
_cell.length_b   1.000
_cell.length_c   1.000
_cell.angle_alpha   90.00
_cell.angle_beta   90.00
_cell.angle_gamma   90.00
#
_symmetry.space_group_name_H-M   'P 1'
#
loop_
_entity.id
_entity.type
_entity.pdbx_description
1 polymer ?
#
loop_
_entity_poly.entity_id
_entity_poly.type
_entity_poly.pdbx_seq_one_letter_code
_entity_poly.pdbx_strand_id
1 'polypeptide(L)'
;ANVLHTLRQLLEDDKKWRAILRGLNKEFYHQTVTTQQIEDYISKQTGIDLTEFWQQYLRTTLVPKVEYKFEGNELQFRYTNIIDKFDMPVIMIVNKKEEWIFPKKEWKTKKFDQGIRSAHVKPDFYVDAELLN
;
A
#
# COMPACT_ATOMS: atom_id res chain seq x y z
N ALA A 1 -6.98 -5.39 10.44
CA ALA A 1 -6.10 -6.10 9.48
C ALA A 1 -5.01 -5.11 9.12
N ASN A 2 -3.77 -5.31 9.56
CA ASN A 2 -2.91 -4.15 9.82
C ASN A 2 -1.77 -3.94 8.82
N VAL A 3 -0.94 -4.91 8.41
CA VAL A 3 0.15 -4.61 7.43
C VAL A 3 0.32 -5.76 6.44
N LEU A 4 0.29 -6.99 6.94
CA LEU A 4 0.35 -8.21 6.12
C LEU A 4 -0.82 -8.31 5.12
N HIS A 5 -1.98 -7.76 5.48
CA HIS A 5 -3.11 -7.72 4.56
C HIS A 5 -2.84 -6.76 3.39
N THR A 6 -2.26 -5.60 3.66
CA THR A 6 -1.84 -4.65 2.61
C THR A 6 -0.80 -5.28 1.70
N LEU A 7 0.20 -5.96 2.25
CA LEU A 7 1.18 -6.68 1.44
C LEU A 7 0.54 -7.78 0.57
N ARG A 8 -0.46 -8.50 1.09
CA ARG A 8 -1.22 -9.46 0.29
C ARG A 8 -1.91 -8.80 -0.91
N GLN A 9 -2.49 -7.61 -0.72
CA GLN A 9 -3.13 -6.87 -1.82
C GLN A 9 -2.10 -6.45 -2.88
N LEU A 10 -0.92 -5.98 -2.46
CA LEU A 10 0.16 -5.57 -3.38
C LEU A 10 0.67 -6.72 -4.25
N LEU A 11 0.57 -7.96 -3.79
CA LEU A 11 1.04 -9.13 -4.54
C LEU A 11 0.05 -9.62 -5.59
N GLU A 12 -1.24 -9.29 -5.45
CA GLU A 12 -2.34 -9.76 -6.31
C GLU A 12 -2.39 -11.29 -6.54
N ASP A 13 -1.68 -12.10 -5.75
CA ASP A 13 -1.62 -13.57 -5.86
C ASP A 13 -1.69 -14.26 -4.48
N ASP A 14 -2.90 -14.70 -4.13
CA ASP A 14 -3.19 -15.42 -2.88
C ASP A 14 -2.49 -16.78 -2.78
N LYS A 15 -2.16 -17.44 -3.89
CA LYS A 15 -1.44 -18.73 -3.87
C LYS A 15 0.02 -18.48 -3.55
N LYS A 16 0.64 -17.49 -4.20
CA LYS A 16 2.01 -17.06 -3.93
C LYS A 16 2.14 -16.56 -2.49
N TRP A 17 1.23 -15.71 -2.03
CA TRP A 17 1.23 -15.22 -0.64
C TRP A 17 1.18 -16.35 0.39
N ARG A 18 0.27 -17.32 0.22
CA ARG A 18 0.20 -18.50 1.12
C ARG A 18 1.46 -19.37 1.05
N ALA A 19 2.08 -19.49 -0.12
CA ALA A 19 3.34 -20.21 -0.26
C ALA A 19 4.49 -19.51 0.50
N ILE A 20 4.57 -18.18 0.41
CA ILE A 20 5.56 -17.36 1.15
C ILE A 20 5.41 -17.58 2.66
N LEU A 21 4.19 -17.47 3.19
CA LEU A 21 3.95 -17.66 4.63
C LEU A 21 4.32 -19.06 5.12
N ARG A 22 4.02 -20.10 4.33
CA ARG A 22 4.42 -21.48 4.67
C ARG A 22 5.94 -21.66 4.57
N GLY A 23 6.57 -21.08 3.56
CA GLY A 23 8.01 -21.14 3.39
C GLY A 23 8.74 -20.44 4.53
N LEU A 24 8.25 -19.29 4.97
CA LEU A 24 8.79 -18.54 6.12
C LEU A 24 8.77 -19.40 7.40
N ASN A 25 7.63 -20.03 7.70
CA ASN A 25 7.51 -20.94 8.85
C ASN A 25 8.44 -22.15 8.77
N LYS A 26 8.76 -22.64 7.56
CA LYS A 26 9.65 -23.77 7.35
C LYS A 26 11.12 -23.37 7.46
N GLU A 27 11.50 -22.26 6.84
CA GLU A 27 12.88 -21.75 6.79
C GLU A 27 13.39 -21.37 8.19
N PHE A 28 12.52 -20.76 8.98
CA PHE A 28 12.86 -20.20 10.28
C PHE A 28 12.31 -21.02 11.46
N TYR A 29 12.02 -22.30 11.22
CA TYR A 29 11.44 -23.19 12.21
C TYR A 29 12.34 -23.33 13.45
N HIS A 30 11.77 -23.09 14.65
CA HIS A 30 12.47 -23.06 15.96
C HIS A 30 13.70 -22.14 16.05
N GLN A 31 13.77 -21.13 15.19
CA GLN A 31 14.86 -20.15 15.22
C GLN A 31 14.36 -18.82 15.78
N THR A 32 15.25 -18.10 16.47
CA THR A 32 15.04 -16.68 16.75
C THR A 32 15.45 -15.91 15.52
N VAL A 33 14.49 -15.25 14.89
CA VAL A 33 14.71 -14.44 13.69
C VAL A 33 14.71 -12.96 14.00
N THR A 34 15.50 -12.23 13.23
CA THR A 34 15.50 -10.77 13.20
C THR A 34 14.47 -10.26 12.20
N THR A 35 14.02 -9.02 12.39
CA THR A 35 13.12 -8.36 11.43
C THR A 35 13.71 -8.34 10.03
N GLN A 36 15.01 -8.05 9.89
CA GLN A 36 15.70 -8.00 8.59
C GLN A 36 15.61 -9.32 7.83
N GLN A 37 15.77 -10.47 8.52
CA GLN A 37 15.65 -11.78 7.86
C GLN A 37 14.26 -12.00 7.25
N ILE A 38 13.21 -11.50 7.91
CA ILE A 38 11.84 -11.57 7.40
C ILE A 38 11.63 -10.61 6.23
N GLU A 39 12.09 -9.36 6.36
CA GLU A 39 12.03 -8.35 5.30
C GLU A 39 12.72 -8.85 4.01
N ASP A 40 13.94 -9.39 4.14
CA ASP A 40 14.74 -9.92 3.04
C ASP A 40 14.09 -11.17 2.42
N TYR A 41 13.60 -12.09 3.27
CA TYR A 41 12.94 -13.30 2.81
C TYR A 41 11.71 -12.97 1.96
N ILE A 42 10.84 -12.09 2.48
CA ILE A 42 9.61 -11.71 1.77
C ILE A 42 9.98 -11.00 0.46
N SER A 43 10.85 -10.00 0.47
CA SER A 43 11.26 -9.26 -0.74
C SER A 43 11.83 -10.18 -1.80
N LYS A 44 12.64 -11.18 -1.41
CA LYS A 44 13.19 -12.20 -2.31
C LYS A 44 12.10 -13.09 -2.93
N GLN A 45 11.12 -13.54 -2.14
CA GLN A 45 10.07 -14.42 -2.64
C GLN A 45 9.02 -13.67 -3.48
N THR A 46 8.76 -12.41 -3.16
CA THR A 46 7.82 -11.56 -3.90
C THR A 46 8.44 -11.06 -5.20
N GLY A 47 9.74 -10.76 -5.20
CA GLY A 47 10.43 -10.06 -6.28
C GLY A 47 10.18 -8.55 -6.27
N ILE A 48 9.67 -8.02 -5.15
CA ILE A 48 9.35 -6.61 -4.96
C ILE A 48 10.34 -6.06 -3.93
N ASP A 49 10.92 -4.89 -4.21
CA ASP A 49 11.66 -4.15 -3.20
C ASP A 49 10.66 -3.56 -2.19
N LEU A 50 10.64 -4.11 -0.97
CA LEU A 50 9.75 -3.67 0.09
C LEU A 50 10.49 -2.83 1.14
N THR A 51 11.70 -2.37 0.85
CA THR A 51 12.54 -1.65 1.80
C THR A 51 11.78 -0.46 2.39
N GLU A 52 11.29 0.45 1.57
CA GLU A 52 10.57 1.65 1.98
C GLU A 52 9.23 1.32 2.66
N PHE A 53 8.57 0.24 2.25
CA PHE A 53 7.35 -0.25 2.91
C PHE A 53 7.65 -0.65 4.36
N TRP A 54 8.69 -1.46 4.60
CA TRP A 54 9.07 -1.87 5.94
C TRP A 54 9.62 -0.72 6.77
N GLN A 55 10.40 0.18 6.17
CA GLN A 55 10.88 1.39 6.85
C GLN A 55 9.69 2.22 7.36
N GLN A 56 8.65 2.41 6.54
CA GLN A 56 7.45 3.13 6.96
C GLN A 56 6.72 2.43 8.12
N TYR A 57 6.38 1.15 7.95
CA TYR A 57 5.44 0.47 8.87
C TYR A 57 6.10 -0.13 10.12
N LEU A 58 7.39 -0.45 10.08
CA LEU A 58 8.08 -1.07 11.22
C LEU A 58 8.96 -0.08 12.00
N ARG A 59 9.36 1.05 11.37
CA ARG A 59 10.33 1.98 11.95
C ARG A 59 9.78 3.39 12.16
N THR A 60 8.50 3.61 11.86
CA THR A 60 7.81 4.85 12.19
C THR A 60 6.51 4.56 12.93
N THR A 61 6.05 5.54 13.71
CA THR A 61 4.71 5.53 14.32
C THR A 61 3.67 6.26 13.45
N LEU A 62 4.08 6.77 12.29
CA LEU A 62 3.24 7.54 11.39
C LEU A 62 2.50 6.58 10.45
N VAL A 63 1.18 6.59 10.50
CA VAL A 63 0.36 5.88 9.52
C VAL A 63 0.31 6.73 8.25
N PRO A 64 0.69 6.17 7.07
CA PRO A 64 0.57 6.90 5.81
C PRO A 64 -0.86 7.36 5.59
N LYS A 65 -1.04 8.62 5.20
CA LYS A 65 -2.35 9.20 4.93
C LYS A 65 -2.46 9.59 3.47
N VAL A 66 -3.50 9.12 2.80
CA VAL A 66 -3.87 9.54 1.45
C VAL A 66 -4.81 10.73 1.57
N GLU A 67 -4.31 11.91 1.22
CA GLU A 67 -5.16 13.09 1.01
C GLU A 67 -5.59 13.13 -0.44
N TYR A 68 -6.86 13.35 -0.68
CA TYR A 68 -7.39 13.45 -2.03
C TYR A 68 -8.54 14.45 -2.15
N LYS A 69 -8.72 14.99 -3.34
CA LYS A 69 -9.87 15.82 -3.73
C LYS A 69 -10.22 15.54 -5.18
N PHE A 70 -11.46 15.78 -5.55
CA PHE A 70 -11.89 15.62 -6.94
C PHE A 70 -12.81 16.75 -7.36
N GLU A 71 -12.63 17.20 -8.60
CA GLU A 71 -13.45 18.24 -9.21
C GLU A 71 -13.72 17.86 -10.67
N GLY A 72 -15.01 17.84 -11.05
CA GLY A 72 -15.41 17.38 -12.38
C GLY A 72 -14.95 15.94 -12.63
N ASN A 73 -14.01 15.75 -13.56
CA ASN A 73 -13.42 14.45 -13.91
C ASN A 73 -11.96 14.31 -13.49
N GLU A 74 -11.44 15.21 -12.66
CA GLU A 74 -10.06 15.18 -12.17
C GLU A 74 -10.02 14.73 -10.72
N LEU A 75 -9.17 13.75 -10.43
CA LEU A 75 -8.84 13.31 -9.09
C LEU A 75 -7.41 13.78 -8.77
N GLN A 76 -7.25 14.57 -7.72
CA GLN A 76 -5.95 14.94 -7.17
C GLN A 76 -5.70 14.17 -5.88
N PHE A 77 -4.50 13.62 -5.71
CA PHE A 77 -4.13 12.83 -4.53
C PHE A 77 -2.65 12.98 -4.19
N ARG A 78 -2.32 12.80 -2.91
CA ARG A 78 -0.95 12.73 -2.39
C ARG A 78 -0.89 11.89 -1.12
N TYR A 79 0.32 11.52 -0.72
CA TYR A 79 0.61 11.02 0.62
C TYR A 79 1.03 12.14 1.56
N THR A 80 0.57 12.06 2.80
CA THR A 80 1.14 12.72 3.97
C THR A 80 1.50 11.67 5.02
N ASN A 81 2.26 12.04 6.05
CA ASN A 81 2.75 11.13 7.10
C ASN A 81 3.61 9.96 6.60
N ILE A 82 4.41 10.21 5.55
CA ILE A 82 5.31 9.22 4.95
C ILE A 82 6.79 9.58 5.16
N ILE A 83 7.64 8.56 5.19
CA ILE A 83 9.08 8.73 5.03
C ILE A 83 9.43 9.19 3.62
N ASP A 84 10.65 9.72 3.48
CA ASP A 84 11.17 10.02 2.15
C ASP A 84 11.27 8.74 1.31
N LYS A 85 10.95 8.86 0.02
CA LYS A 85 10.88 7.78 -0.99
C LYS A 85 9.76 6.77 -0.85
N PHE A 86 8.87 6.85 0.15
CA PHE A 86 7.71 5.98 0.24
C PHE A 86 6.87 5.99 -1.06
N ASP A 87 6.53 4.80 -1.55
CA ASP A 87 6.01 4.63 -2.91
C ASP A 87 4.92 3.57 -3.05
N MET A 88 4.33 3.14 -1.93
CA MET A 88 3.28 2.13 -1.91
C MET A 88 2.04 2.57 -2.72
N PRO A 89 1.63 1.83 -3.76
CA PRO A 89 0.38 2.11 -4.46
C PRO A 89 -0.83 1.69 -3.62
N VAL A 90 -1.98 2.32 -3.87
CA VAL A 90 -3.26 1.96 -3.25
C VAL A 90 -4.36 1.91 -4.30
N ILE A 91 -5.42 1.16 -4.00
CA ILE A 91 -6.63 1.15 -4.83
C ILE A 91 -7.56 2.25 -4.34
N MET A 92 -7.99 3.08 -5.27
CA MET A 92 -9.10 3.99 -5.08
C MET A 92 -10.34 3.47 -5.78
N ILE A 93 -11.48 3.52 -5.11
CA ILE A 93 -12.78 3.18 -5.67
C ILE A 93 -13.40 4.46 -6.22
N VAL A 94 -13.34 4.64 -7.53
CA VAL A 94 -13.89 5.80 -8.24
C VAL A 94 -15.14 5.36 -8.99
N ASN A 95 -16.30 5.94 -8.67
CA ASN A 95 -17.59 5.56 -9.29
C ASN A 95 -17.85 4.04 -9.27
N LYS A 96 -17.52 3.35 -8.17
CA LYS A 96 -17.61 1.89 -7.96
C LYS A 96 -16.63 1.04 -8.81
N LYS A 97 -15.65 1.65 -9.47
CA LYS A 97 -14.57 0.95 -10.17
C LYS A 97 -13.27 1.06 -9.38
N GLU A 98 -12.53 -0.03 -9.32
CA GLU A 98 -11.22 -0.07 -8.67
C GLU A 98 -10.17 0.50 -9.60
N GLU A 99 -9.37 1.43 -9.07
CA GLU A 99 -8.36 2.16 -9.80
C GLU A 99 -7.09 2.25 -8.98
N TRP A 100 -6.01 1.68 -9.50
CA TRP A 100 -4.70 1.87 -8.91
C TRP A 100 -4.26 3.33 -9.03
N ILE A 101 -3.82 3.89 -7.91
CA ILE A 101 -3.17 5.19 -7.82
C ILE A 101 -1.80 5.02 -7.17
N PHE A 102 -0.87 5.92 -7.50
CA PHE A 102 0.52 5.90 -7.06
C PHE A 102 0.85 7.22 -6.35
N PRO A 103 0.31 7.47 -5.15
CA PRO A 103 0.50 8.73 -4.46
C PRO A 103 1.98 8.93 -4.12
N LYS A 104 2.39 10.20 -4.08
CA LYS A 104 3.72 10.64 -3.63
C LYS A 104 3.53 11.81 -2.67
N LYS A 105 4.60 12.36 -2.13
CA LYS A 105 4.56 13.55 -1.26
C LYS A 105 3.95 14.75 -1.99
N GLU A 106 4.24 14.85 -3.28
CA GLU A 106 3.68 15.87 -4.17
C GLU A 106 2.28 15.49 -4.68
N TRP A 107 1.46 16.51 -4.94
CA TRP A 107 0.15 16.33 -5.59
C TRP A 107 0.30 15.71 -6.97
N LYS A 108 -0.46 14.65 -7.22
CA LYS A 108 -0.65 14.05 -8.54
C LYS A 108 -2.10 14.16 -8.98
N THR A 109 -2.31 14.26 -10.28
CA THR A 109 -3.63 14.33 -10.90
C THR A 109 -3.85 13.14 -11.82
N LYS A 110 -5.01 12.49 -11.72
CA LYS A 110 -5.49 11.47 -12.66
C LYS A 110 -6.83 11.93 -13.23
N LYS A 111 -6.96 11.94 -14.56
CA LYS A 111 -8.20 12.31 -15.26
C LYS A 111 -9.00 11.05 -15.59
N PHE A 112 -10.32 11.19 -15.55
CA PHE A 112 -11.27 10.14 -15.90
C PHE A 112 -12.15 10.57 -17.08
N ASP A 113 -12.69 9.61 -17.81
CA ASP A 113 -13.59 9.89 -18.95
C ASP A 113 -14.93 10.48 -18.51
N GLN A 114 -15.35 10.15 -17.28
CA GLN A 114 -16.61 10.59 -16.70
C GLN A 114 -16.36 11.41 -15.43
N GLY A 115 -17.30 12.30 -15.11
CA GLY A 115 -17.28 13.03 -13.86
C GLY A 115 -17.28 12.10 -12.64
N ILE A 116 -16.46 12.45 -11.65
CA ILE A 116 -16.32 11.71 -10.40
C ILE A 116 -17.48 12.11 -9.49
N ARG A 117 -18.32 11.13 -9.14
CA ARG A 117 -19.45 11.29 -8.21
C ARG A 117 -19.11 10.82 -6.79
N SER A 118 -18.19 9.87 -6.71
CA SER A 118 -17.73 9.29 -5.44
C SER A 118 -16.32 8.77 -5.64
N ALA A 119 -15.46 9.02 -4.66
CA ALA A 119 -14.10 8.50 -4.61
C ALA A 119 -13.72 8.23 -3.16
N HIS A 120 -13.19 7.04 -2.88
CA HIS A 120 -12.64 6.68 -1.57
C HIS A 120 -11.55 5.63 -1.72
N VAL A 121 -10.59 5.60 -0.80
CA VAL A 121 -9.56 4.57 -0.77
C VAL A 121 -10.17 3.24 -0.33
N LYS A 122 -9.76 2.14 -0.95
CA LYS A 122 -10.23 0.79 -0.60
C LYS A 122 -9.78 0.45 0.84
N PRO A 123 -10.67 -0.08 1.72
CA PRO A 123 -10.35 -0.34 3.13
C PRO A 123 -9.26 -1.41 3.38
N ASP A 124 -8.84 -2.13 2.35
CA ASP A 124 -7.87 -3.22 2.43
C ASP A 124 -6.40 -2.72 2.59
N PHE A 125 -6.18 -1.42 2.47
CA PHE A 125 -4.87 -0.79 2.67
C PHE A 125 -4.80 -0.18 4.06
N TYR A 126 -3.69 -0.40 4.77
CA TYR A 126 -3.44 0.23 6.07
C TYR A 126 -2.88 1.63 5.87
N VAL A 127 -3.78 2.51 5.45
CA VAL A 127 -3.56 3.93 5.26
C VAL A 127 -4.76 4.69 5.81
N ASP A 128 -4.53 5.88 6.33
CA ASP A 128 -5.62 6.82 6.58
C ASP A 128 -6.04 7.45 5.25
N ALA A 129 -7.31 7.85 5.14
CA ALA A 129 -7.84 8.48 3.95
C ALA A 129 -8.60 9.75 4.35
N GLU A 130 -8.29 10.86 3.67
CA GLU A 130 -8.90 12.17 3.95
C GLU A 130 -9.34 12.82 2.63
N LEU A 131 -10.66 12.99 2.49
CA LEU A 131 -11.24 13.80 1.41
C LEU A 131 -11.13 15.28 1.80
N LEU A 132 -10.39 16.05 1.01
CA LEU A 132 -10.31 17.50 1.15
C LEU A 132 -11.46 18.17 0.39
N ASN A 133 -11.99 19.24 0.97
CA ASN A 133 -13.04 20.07 0.38
C ASN A 133 -12.48 21.08 -0.64
#